data_AF-A0A960PCY9-F1
#
_entry.id   AF-A0A960PCY9-F1
#
_cell.length_a   1.000
_cell.length_b   1.000
_cell.length_c   1.000
_cell.angle_alpha   90.00
_cell.angle_beta   90.00
_cell.angle_gamma   90.00
#
_symmetry.space_group_name_H-M   'P 1'
#
loop_
_entity.id
_entity.type
_entity.pdbx_description
1 polymer ?
#
loop_
_entity_poly.entity_id
_entity_poly.type
_entity_poly.pdbx_seq_one_letter_code
_entity_poly.pdbx_strand_id
1 'polypeptide(L)'
;MRALISWLQDYVDIPETPEVLAERLTLAGMAVDGIEREGDEAVLELDITSNRPDAMNHIGLAREIAAIFDRPLRIPAIEIAEDAREASSAASIQIDDPEGCPRYVGRVMTGVAVGPSPDWLRKRLELCGIRSINNIADLTNYVLLE
;
A
#
# COMPACT_ATOMS: atom_id res chain seq x y z
N MET A 1 -1.92 11.67 3.20
CA MET A 1 -1.36 10.44 2.59
C MET A 1 -0.67 10.83 1.29
N ARG A 2 0.47 10.20 0.96
CA ARG A 2 1.13 10.37 -0.34
C ARG A 2 0.89 9.14 -1.20
N ALA A 3 0.28 9.30 -2.37
CA ALA A 3 -0.04 8.19 -3.26
C ALA A 3 0.63 8.36 -4.62
N LEU A 4 1.44 7.39 -5.01
CA LEU A 4 2.17 7.41 -6.27
C LEU A 4 1.25 6.93 -7.41
N ILE A 5 1.06 7.76 -8.44
CA ILE A 5 0.14 7.45 -9.54
C ILE A 5 0.55 6.19 -10.30
N SER A 6 1.85 5.99 -10.57
CA SER A 6 2.34 4.79 -11.25
C SER A 6 2.12 3.51 -10.44
N TRP A 7 2.03 3.61 -9.11
CA TRP A 7 1.66 2.49 -8.25
C TRP A 7 0.15 2.24 -8.28
N LEU A 8 -0.69 3.30 -8.26
CA LEU A 8 -2.14 3.15 -8.45
C LEU A 8 -2.48 2.46 -9.78
N GLN A 9 -1.68 2.71 -10.83
CA GLN A 9 -1.83 2.11 -12.15
C GLN A 9 -1.66 0.58 -12.16
N ASP A 10 -0.95 0.00 -11.17
CA ASP A 10 -0.90 -1.46 -11.01
C ASP A 10 -2.31 -2.04 -10.78
N TYR A 11 -3.16 -1.28 -10.06
CA TYR A 11 -4.47 -1.72 -9.61
C TYR A 11 -5.62 -1.23 -10.48
N VAL A 12 -5.49 -0.09 -11.16
CA VAL A 12 -6.60 0.47 -11.95
C VAL A 12 -6.09 1.27 -13.13
N ASP A 13 -6.80 1.22 -14.26
CA ASP A 13 -6.48 2.06 -15.42
C ASP A 13 -6.90 3.51 -15.14
N ILE A 14 -5.97 4.44 -15.29
CA ILE A 14 -6.17 5.88 -15.09
C ILE A 14 -6.08 6.55 -16.48
N PRO A 15 -7.21 6.88 -17.12
CA PRO A 15 -7.21 7.37 -18.51
C PRO A 15 -6.89 8.86 -18.66
N GLU A 16 -6.72 9.58 -17.54
CA GLU A 16 -6.63 11.04 -17.50
C GLU A 16 -5.30 11.52 -16.91
N THR A 17 -5.02 12.82 -17.02
CA THR A 17 -3.83 13.42 -16.43
C THR A 17 -3.92 13.48 -14.89
N PRO A 18 -2.79 13.61 -14.18
CA PRO A 18 -2.77 13.78 -12.72
C PRO A 18 -3.68 14.90 -12.22
N GLU A 19 -3.77 16.01 -12.96
CA GLU A 19 -4.60 17.17 -12.61
C GLU A 19 -6.09 16.84 -12.64
N VAL A 20 -6.55 16.18 -13.70
CA VAL A 20 -7.94 15.75 -13.83
C VAL A 20 -8.27 14.68 -12.80
N LEU A 21 -7.35 13.75 -12.54
CA LEU A 21 -7.50 12.76 -11.48
C LEU A 21 -7.69 13.42 -10.11
N ALA A 22 -6.86 14.40 -9.78
CA ALA A 22 -6.93 15.13 -8.51
C ALA A 22 -8.26 15.89 -8.35
N GLU A 23 -8.72 16.57 -9.40
CA GLU A 23 -10.01 17.25 -9.41
C GLU A 23 -11.16 16.25 -9.19
N ARG A 24 -11.16 15.12 -9.90
CA ARG A 24 -12.20 14.09 -9.79
C ARG A 24 -12.23 13.45 -8.40
N LEU A 25 -11.07 13.14 -7.82
CA LEU A 25 -10.95 12.64 -6.46
C LEU A 25 -11.49 13.66 -5.44
N THR A 26 -11.16 14.93 -5.60
CA THR A 26 -11.66 16.01 -4.73
C THR A 26 -13.18 16.14 -4.81
N LEU A 27 -13.76 16.09 -6.01
CA LEU A 27 -15.22 16.08 -6.20
C LEU A 27 -15.90 14.84 -5.61
N ALA A 28 -15.19 13.71 -5.53
CA ALA A 28 -15.65 12.48 -4.88
C ALA A 28 -15.45 12.49 -3.34
N GLY A 29 -14.91 13.57 -2.77
CA GLY A 29 -14.70 13.73 -1.34
C GLY A 29 -13.33 13.27 -0.83
N MET A 30 -12.38 12.97 -1.72
CA MET A 30 -10.98 12.73 -1.38
C MET A 30 -10.18 14.02 -1.65
N ALA A 31 -10.00 14.85 -0.63
CA ALA A 31 -9.30 16.13 -0.80
C ALA A 31 -7.86 15.89 -1.26
N VAL A 32 -7.52 16.39 -2.45
CA VAL A 32 -6.15 16.41 -2.96
C VAL A 32 -5.58 17.80 -2.76
N ASP A 33 -4.61 17.92 -1.85
CA ASP A 33 -3.96 19.18 -1.48
C ASP A 33 -2.91 19.60 -2.51
N GLY A 34 -2.30 18.63 -3.19
CA GLY A 34 -1.20 18.90 -4.11
C GLY A 34 -0.83 17.72 -5.00
N ILE A 35 -0.08 18.04 -6.04
CA ILE A 35 0.57 17.08 -6.92
C ILE A 35 2.06 17.42 -6.95
N GLU A 36 2.88 16.52 -6.45
CA GLU A 36 4.33 16.61 -6.58
C GLU A 36 4.80 15.80 -7.80
N ARG A 37 5.84 16.31 -8.48
CA ARG A 37 6.42 15.68 -9.67
C ARG A 37 7.91 15.43 -9.44
N GLU A 38 8.34 14.21 -9.68
CA GLU A 38 9.75 13.82 -9.61
C GLU A 38 10.12 13.01 -10.86
N GLY A 39 10.82 13.66 -11.80
CA GLY A 39 11.03 13.10 -13.13
C GLY A 39 9.70 12.88 -13.86
N ASP A 40 9.49 11.65 -14.32
CA ASP A 40 8.25 11.23 -14.98
C ASP A 40 7.16 10.73 -14.00
N GLU A 41 7.45 10.72 -12.70
CA GLU A 41 6.52 10.29 -11.66
C GLU A 41 5.67 11.46 -11.15
N ALA A 42 4.44 11.15 -10.74
CA ALA A 42 3.54 12.09 -10.08
C ALA A 42 2.99 11.47 -8.79
N VAL A 43 3.07 12.22 -7.70
CA VAL A 43 2.61 11.83 -6.37
C VAL A 43 1.46 12.76 -5.96
N LEU A 44 0.33 12.19 -5.58
CA LEU A 44 -0.79 12.91 -5.01
C LEU A 44 -0.58 13.08 -3.51
N GLU A 45 -0.77 14.31 -3.02
CA GLU A 45 -0.90 14.59 -1.58
C GLU A 45 -2.38 14.69 -1.24
N LEU A 46 -2.87 13.76 -0.42
CA LEU A 46 -4.28 13.68 -0.04
C LEU A 46 -4.48 13.94 1.46
N ASP A 47 -5.46 14.76 1.80
CA ASP A 47 -6.00 14.84 3.17
C ASP A 47 -7.19 13.89 3.30
N ILE A 48 -6.93 12.70 3.84
CA ILE A 48 -7.95 11.67 4.02
C ILE A 48 -8.62 11.89 5.38
N THR A 49 -9.90 12.23 5.34
CA THR A 49 -10.72 12.46 6.53
C THR A 49 -10.93 11.17 7.34
N SER A 50 -11.14 11.30 8.66
CA SER A 50 -11.21 10.17 9.60
C SER A 50 -12.32 9.14 9.32
N ASN A 51 -13.32 9.49 8.50
CA ASN A 51 -14.42 8.61 8.09
C ASN A 51 -14.10 7.76 6.85
N ARG A 52 -12.92 7.94 6.21
CA ARG A 52 -12.48 7.17 5.02
C ARG A 52 -11.15 6.43 5.24
N PRO A 53 -11.01 5.62 6.31
CA PRO A 53 -9.79 4.83 6.52
C PRO A 53 -9.55 3.80 5.41
N ASP A 54 -10.60 3.45 4.66
CA ASP A 54 -10.52 2.58 3.50
C ASP A 54 -9.62 3.13 2.38
N ALA A 55 -9.39 4.45 2.33
CA ALA A 55 -8.58 5.12 1.32
C ALA A 55 -7.21 5.60 1.84
N MET A 56 -6.75 5.07 2.98
CA MET A 56 -5.41 5.35 3.54
C MET A 56 -4.30 4.45 2.96
N ASN A 57 -4.58 3.72 1.87
CA ASN A 57 -3.66 2.84 1.14
C ASN A 57 -3.96 2.88 -0.38
N HIS A 58 -3.03 2.37 -1.19
CA HIS A 58 -3.08 2.47 -2.65
C HIS A 58 -4.22 1.65 -3.26
N ILE A 59 -4.53 0.45 -2.75
CA ILE A 59 -5.65 -0.38 -3.20
C ILE A 59 -6.98 0.30 -2.90
N GLY A 60 -7.09 0.92 -1.73
CA GLY A 60 -8.24 1.70 -1.30
C GLY A 60 -8.52 2.88 -2.21
N LEU A 61 -7.50 3.68 -2.49
CA LEU A 61 -7.60 4.78 -3.43
C LEU A 61 -7.85 4.30 -4.86
N ALA A 62 -7.21 3.21 -5.29
CA ALA A 62 -7.47 2.61 -6.60
C ALA A 62 -8.91 2.12 -6.75
N ARG A 63 -9.54 1.63 -5.68
CA ARG A 63 -10.96 1.27 -5.66
C ARG A 63 -11.87 2.48 -5.89
N GLU A 64 -11.55 3.62 -5.27
CA GLU A 64 -12.27 4.87 -5.49
C GLU A 64 -12.12 5.33 -6.96
N ILE A 65 -10.90 5.31 -7.48
CA ILE A 65 -10.59 5.66 -8.87
C ILE A 65 -11.34 4.73 -9.85
N ALA A 66 -11.37 3.43 -9.56
CA ALA A 66 -12.10 2.45 -10.36
C ALA A 66 -13.60 2.78 -10.45
N ALA A 67 -14.19 3.22 -9.34
CA ALA A 67 -15.59 3.65 -9.32
C ALA A 67 -15.82 4.96 -10.07
N ILE A 68 -14.92 5.95 -9.92
CA ILE A 68 -15.03 7.26 -10.59
C ILE A 68 -14.97 7.13 -12.12
N PHE A 69 -14.07 6.29 -12.64
CA PHE A 69 -13.82 6.18 -14.07
C PHE A 69 -14.48 4.97 -14.74
N ASP A 70 -15.30 4.21 -14.00
CA ASP A 70 -15.93 2.96 -14.45
C ASP A 70 -14.89 1.99 -15.06
N ARG A 71 -13.87 1.67 -14.26
CA ARG A 71 -12.75 0.80 -14.63
C ARG A 71 -12.68 -0.44 -13.74
N PRO A 72 -12.21 -1.59 -14.27
CA PRO A 72 -11.99 -2.76 -13.45
C PRO A 72 -10.87 -2.50 -12.44
N LEU A 73 -11.10 -2.88 -11.18
CA LEU A 73 -10.06 -2.95 -10.16
C LEU A 73 -9.33 -4.30 -10.27
N ARG A 74 -8.00 -4.25 -10.32
CA ARG A 74 -7.09 -5.39 -10.32
C ARG A 74 -6.52 -5.53 -8.92
N ILE A 75 -6.93 -6.56 -8.18
CA ILE A 75 -6.29 -6.89 -6.90
C ILE A 75 -5.40 -8.12 -7.13
N PRO A 76 -4.11 -8.06 -6.77
CA PRO A 76 -3.20 -9.20 -6.96
C PRO A 76 -3.65 -10.39 -6.11
N ALA A 77 -3.73 -11.57 -6.74
CA ALA A 77 -3.93 -12.81 -6.01
C ALA A 77 -2.67 -13.16 -5.21
N ILE A 78 -2.84 -13.52 -3.93
CA ILE A 78 -1.74 -13.93 -3.07
C ILE A 78 -1.65 -15.45 -3.09
N GLU A 79 -0.70 -15.98 -3.85
CA GLU A 79 -0.36 -17.41 -3.83
C GLU A 79 0.88 -17.62 -2.97
N ILE A 80 0.78 -18.56 -2.02
CA ILE A 80 1.86 -18.86 -1.08
C ILE A 80 2.17 -20.35 -1.19
N ALA A 81 3.44 -20.67 -1.43
CA ALA A 81 3.96 -22.02 -1.24
C ALA A 81 4.26 -22.22 0.25
N GLU A 82 3.58 -23.18 0.88
CA GLU A 82 3.81 -23.53 2.28
C GLU A 82 4.78 -24.71 2.39
N ASP A 83 5.66 -24.63 3.39
CA ASP A 83 6.48 -25.76 3.79
C ASP A 83 5.66 -26.75 4.63
N ALA A 84 6.09 -28.01 4.68
CA ALA A 84 5.46 -29.02 5.54
C ALA A 84 5.66 -28.75 7.06
N ARG A 85 6.54 -27.81 7.42
CA ARG A 85 6.83 -27.47 8.81
C ARG A 85 5.80 -26.47 9.33
N GLU A 86 5.14 -26.81 10.44
CA GLU A 86 4.21 -25.90 11.08
C GLU A 86 4.92 -24.70 11.73
N ALA A 87 4.33 -23.50 11.60
CA ALA A 87 4.83 -22.28 12.24
C ALA A 87 4.88 -22.39 13.77
N SER A 88 3.94 -23.14 14.36
CA SER A 88 3.85 -23.46 15.81
C SER A 88 5.12 -24.13 16.35
N SER A 89 5.86 -24.84 15.50
CA SER A 89 7.12 -25.48 15.88
C SER A 89 8.29 -24.51 16.06
N ALA A 90 8.17 -23.29 15.50
CA ALA A 90 9.21 -22.26 15.54
C ALA A 90 8.84 -21.06 16.43
N ALA A 91 7.55 -20.72 16.55
CA ALA A 91 7.08 -19.61 17.36
C ALA A 91 5.66 -19.85 17.90
N SER A 92 5.39 -19.33 19.10
CA SER A 92 4.07 -19.33 19.74
C SER A 92 3.61 -17.90 20.02
N ILE A 93 2.31 -17.62 19.85
CA ILE A 93 1.69 -16.34 20.18
C ILE A 93 0.74 -16.56 21.37
N GLN A 94 0.87 -15.73 22.39
CA GLN A 94 -0.05 -15.65 23.53
C GLN A 94 -0.66 -14.25 23.57
N ILE A 95 -1.98 -14.20 23.73
CA ILE A 95 -2.74 -12.94 23.86
C ILE A 95 -3.12 -12.81 25.33
N ASP A 96 -2.39 -11.97 26.06
CA ASP A 96 -2.58 -11.77 27.50
C ASP A 96 -3.81 -10.90 27.83
N ASP A 97 -4.19 -9.99 26.92
CA ASP A 97 -5.38 -9.13 27.03
C ASP A 97 -6.26 -9.28 25.77
N PRO A 98 -7.21 -10.24 25.77
CA PRO A 98 -8.11 -10.45 24.64
C PRO A 98 -9.11 -9.32 24.39
N GLU A 99 -9.33 -8.42 25.36
CA GLU A 99 -10.21 -7.27 25.20
C GLU A 99 -9.49 -6.14 24.44
N GLY A 100 -8.26 -5.81 24.84
CA GLY A 100 -7.42 -4.80 24.18
C GLY A 100 -6.79 -5.28 22.86
N CYS A 101 -6.56 -6.58 22.72
CA CYS A 101 -5.99 -7.19 21.51
C CYS A 101 -6.84 -8.41 21.09
N PRO A 102 -7.96 -8.20 20.37
CA PRO A 102 -8.84 -9.30 19.99
C PRO A 102 -8.19 -10.27 18.99
N ARG A 103 -7.10 -9.88 18.32
CA ARG A 103 -6.39 -10.72 17.35
C ARG A 103 -4.92 -10.32 17.20
N TYR A 104 -4.06 -11.32 17.30
CA TYR A 104 -2.66 -11.25 16.87
C TYR A 104 -2.32 -12.55 16.14
N VAL A 105 -1.80 -12.45 14.92
CA VAL A 105 -1.43 -13.61 14.09
C VAL A 105 -0.05 -13.40 13.51
N GLY A 106 0.64 -14.49 13.20
CA GLY A 106 1.96 -14.46 12.61
C GLY A 106 2.16 -15.64 11.68
N ARG A 107 3.09 -15.47 10.74
CA ARG A 107 3.61 -16.54 9.88
C ARG A 107 5.12 -16.57 10.00
N VAL A 108 5.71 -17.76 9.96
CA VAL A 108 7.16 -17.92 10.03
C VAL A 108 7.70 -18.13 8.62
N MET A 109 8.68 -17.32 8.23
CA MET A 109 9.41 -17.46 6.98
C MET A 109 10.87 -17.73 7.31
N THR A 110 11.46 -18.76 6.71
CA THR A 110 12.86 -19.14 6.94
C THR A 110 13.69 -18.98 5.68
N GLY A 111 15.01 -18.88 5.83
CA GLY A 111 15.93 -18.75 4.68
C GLY A 111 15.93 -17.36 4.03
N VAL A 112 15.40 -16.34 4.69
CA VAL A 112 15.37 -14.97 4.16
C VAL A 112 16.73 -14.30 4.40
N ALA A 113 17.40 -13.87 3.32
CA ALA A 113 18.61 -13.07 3.40
C ALA A 113 18.25 -11.58 3.55
N VAL A 114 18.78 -10.93 4.58
CA VAL A 114 18.61 -9.48 4.78
C VAL A 114 19.60 -8.74 3.89
N GLY A 115 19.09 -7.75 3.17
CA GLY A 115 19.89 -6.95 2.25
C GLY A 115 19.17 -5.69 1.79
N PRO A 116 19.78 -4.93 0.88
CA PRO A 116 19.14 -3.76 0.29
C PRO A 116 17.88 -4.18 -0.50
N SER A 117 16.82 -3.39 -0.38
CA SER A 117 15.59 -3.58 -1.15
C SER A 117 15.83 -3.42 -2.66
N PRO A 118 15.04 -4.03 -3.53
CA PRO A 118 15.08 -3.73 -4.96
C PRO A 118 14.83 -2.24 -5.25
N ASP A 119 15.41 -1.72 -6.33
CA ASP A 119 15.30 -0.29 -6.70
C ASP A 119 13.86 0.21 -6.79
N TRP A 120 12.97 -0.59 -7.40
CA TRP A 120 11.56 -0.22 -7.55
C TRP A 120 10.86 -0.04 -6.20
N LEU A 121 11.17 -0.89 -5.22
CA LEU A 121 10.59 -0.85 -3.88
C LEU A 121 11.09 0.38 -3.12
N ARG A 122 12.40 0.65 -3.19
CA ARG A 122 12.99 1.86 -2.59
C ARG A 122 12.36 3.12 -3.15
N LYS A 123 12.31 3.23 -4.48
CA LYS A 123 11.77 4.40 -5.18
C LYS A 123 10.31 4.67 -4.79
N ARG A 124 9.46 3.63 -4.75
CA ARG A 124 8.06 3.78 -4.33
C ARG A 124 7.93 4.33 -2.92
N LEU A 125 8.67 3.74 -1.96
CA LEU A 125 8.63 4.17 -0.57
C LEU A 125 9.14 5.60 -0.40
N GLU A 126 10.26 5.93 -1.04
CA GLU A 126 10.89 7.26 -0.96
C GLU A 126 9.99 8.36 -1.53
N LEU A 127 9.34 8.11 -2.67
CA LEU A 127 8.35 9.03 -3.26
C LEU A 127 7.13 9.24 -2.35
N CYS A 128 6.75 8.21 -1.60
CA CYS A 128 5.72 8.29 -0.56
C CYS A 128 6.23 8.86 0.79
N GLY A 129 7.48 9.33 0.86
CA GLY A 129 8.06 9.96 2.05
C GLY A 129 8.60 8.99 3.09
N ILE A 130 8.76 7.71 2.76
CA ILE A 130 9.30 6.67 3.64
C ILE A 130 10.74 6.34 3.24
N ARG A 131 11.67 6.56 4.17
CA ARG A 131 13.08 6.19 3.97
C ARG A 131 13.26 4.67 3.93
N SER A 132 13.86 4.17 2.86
CA SER A 132 14.26 2.77 2.74
C SER A 132 15.34 2.38 3.78
N ILE A 133 15.23 1.17 4.34
CA ILE A 133 16.19 0.62 5.30
C ILE A 133 16.78 -0.70 4.80
N ASN A 134 15.93 -1.71 4.60
CA ASN A 134 16.30 -3.04 4.09
C ASN A 134 15.06 -3.76 3.57
N ASN A 135 15.27 -4.86 2.86
CA ASN A 135 14.20 -5.64 2.23
C ASN A 135 13.08 -6.11 3.17
N ILE A 136 13.36 -6.31 4.46
CA ILE A 136 12.34 -6.75 5.43
C ILE A 136 11.51 -5.59 5.95
N ALA A 137 12.17 -4.52 6.42
CA ALA A 137 11.49 -3.33 6.91
C ALA A 137 10.70 -2.63 5.79
N ASP A 138 11.28 -2.57 4.59
CA ASP A 138 10.65 -1.94 3.45
C ASP A 138 9.44 -2.73 2.96
N LEU A 139 9.49 -4.06 2.99
CA LEU A 139 8.32 -4.89 2.66
C LEU A 139 7.15 -4.60 3.61
N THR A 140 7.41 -4.47 4.91
CA THR A 140 6.34 -4.14 5.88
C THR A 140 5.76 -2.74 5.65
N ASN A 141 6.58 -1.76 5.29
CA ASN A 141 6.11 -0.42 4.97
C ASN A 141 5.35 -0.38 3.63
N TYR A 142 5.80 -1.18 2.67
CA TYR A 142 5.16 -1.28 1.36
C TYR A 142 3.77 -1.88 1.49
N VAL A 143 3.64 -3.01 2.19
CA VAL A 143 2.34 -3.65 2.44
C VAL A 143 1.43 -2.80 3.34
N LEU A 144 1.99 -1.92 4.18
CA LEU A 144 1.20 -0.93 4.94
C LEU A 144 0.58 0.13 4.04
N LEU A 145 1.31 0.57 3.00
CA LEU A 145 0.84 1.56 2.04
C LEU A 145 0.03 0.96 0.89
N GLU A 146 0.18 -0.33 0.62
CA GLU A 146 -0.51 -1.08 -0.44
C GLU A 146 -2.01 -1.21 -0.17
#